data_AF-K5WZB7-F1
#
_entry.id   AF-K5WZB7-F1
#
_cell.length_a   1.000
_cell.length_b   1.000
_cell.length_c   1.000
_cell.angle_alpha   90.00
_cell.angle_beta   90.00
_cell.angle_gamma   90.00
#
_symmetry.space_group_name_H-M   'P 1'
#
loop_
_entity.id
_entity.type
_entity.pdbx_description
1 polymer ?
#
loop_
_entity_poly.entity_id
_entity_poly.type
_entity_poly.pdbx_seq_one_letter_code
_entity_poly.pdbx_strand_id
1 'polypeptide(L)'
;MMKYDIPSSSGSAGFRTGIHQIPDRRLLETTIVIRSTRHESQEPLITSPHGGPHAGSTTAFSAATTTLALEGYTISLSNHTGTTGYGQSDIYKLLWKCGI
;
A
#
# COMPACT_ATOMS: atom_id res chain seq x y z
N MET A 1 -4.20 0.74 -43.13
CA MET A 1 -5.10 0.77 -41.96
C MET A 1 -4.53 -0.19 -40.92
N MET A 2 -3.70 0.27 -39.99
CA MET A 2 -3.14 -0.57 -38.92
C MET A 2 -4.25 -0.86 -37.91
N LYS A 3 -4.55 -2.15 -37.68
CA LYS A 3 -5.42 -2.59 -36.60
C LYS A 3 -4.61 -2.55 -35.30
N TYR A 4 -5.08 -1.77 -34.33
CA TYR A 4 -4.62 -1.88 -32.95
C TYR A 4 -5.42 -3.01 -32.31
N ASP A 5 -4.77 -4.15 -32.07
CA ASP A 5 -5.37 -5.23 -31.30
C ASP A 5 -5.33 -4.82 -29.82
N ILE A 6 -6.50 -4.57 -29.23
CA ILE A 6 -6.66 -4.36 -27.79
C ILE A 6 -6.65 -5.76 -27.16
N PRO A 7 -5.66 -6.12 -26.33
CA PRO A 7 -5.63 -7.45 -25.73
C PRO A 7 -6.82 -7.63 -24.78
N SER A 8 -7.74 -8.53 -25.11
CA SER A 8 -8.83 -8.92 -24.22
C SER A 8 -8.31 -9.93 -23.19
N SER A 9 -7.90 -9.48 -22.00
CA SER A 9 -7.64 -10.38 -20.88
C SER A 9 -8.97 -10.83 -20.26
N SER A 10 -9.39 -12.06 -20.55
CA SER A 10 -10.67 -12.68 -20.16
C SER A 10 -10.75 -13.15 -18.69
N GLY A 11 -10.00 -12.52 -17.77
CA GLY A 11 -10.10 -12.74 -16.33
C GLY A 11 -10.86 -11.61 -15.62
N SER A 12 -11.64 -11.91 -14.58
CA SER A 12 -12.25 -10.89 -13.73
C SER A 12 -11.17 -9.91 -13.24
N ALA A 13 -11.36 -8.61 -13.49
CA ALA A 13 -10.47 -7.58 -12.94
C ALA A 13 -10.70 -7.52 -11.44
N GLY A 14 -9.68 -7.88 -10.66
CA GLY A 14 -9.73 -7.85 -9.22
C GLY A 14 -8.39 -7.41 -8.65
N PHE A 15 -8.39 -7.08 -7.37
CA PHE A 15 -7.19 -6.78 -6.60
C PHE A 15 -7.23 -7.57 -5.28
N ARG A 16 -6.06 -7.86 -4.74
CA ARG A 16 -5.89 -8.45 -3.42
C ARG A 16 -5.19 -7.44 -2.53
N THR A 17 -5.66 -7.36 -1.30
CA THR A 17 -5.04 -6.57 -0.24
C THR A 17 -4.52 -7.52 0.83
N GLY A 18 -3.26 -7.36 1.21
CA GLY A 18 -2.59 -8.17 2.24
C GLY A 18 -1.87 -7.29 3.26
N ILE A 19 -1.81 -7.74 4.50
CA ILE A 19 -1.04 -7.12 5.58
C ILE A 19 0.26 -7.91 5.74
N HIS A 20 1.39 -7.25 5.53
CA HIS A 20 2.72 -7.82 5.71
C HIS A 20 3.38 -7.17 6.92
N GLN A 21 3.64 -7.97 7.95
CA GLN A 21 4.49 -7.58 9.07
C GLN A 21 5.95 -7.55 8.59
N ILE A 22 6.71 -6.52 8.95
CA ILE A 22 8.12 -6.43 8.58
C ILE A 22 8.95 -7.10 9.69
N PRO A 23 9.67 -8.20 9.41
CA PRO A 23 10.48 -8.87 10.42
C PRO A 23 11.49 -7.92 11.07
N ASP A 24 11.69 -8.08 12.37
CA ASP A 24 12.70 -7.36 13.17
C ASP A 24 12.63 -5.82 13.13
N ARG A 25 11.54 -5.25 12.61
CA ARG A 25 11.32 -3.80 12.57
C ARG A 25 10.15 -3.38 13.43
N ARG A 26 10.43 -3.22 14.72
CA ARG A 26 9.47 -2.66 15.69
C ARG A 26 8.93 -1.27 15.30
N LEU A 27 9.67 -0.52 14.46
CA LEU A 27 9.29 0.82 14.03
C LEU A 27 8.45 0.86 12.74
N LEU A 28 8.29 -0.27 12.04
CA LEU A 28 7.44 -0.43 10.85
C LEU A 28 6.53 -1.62 11.12
N GLU A 29 5.41 -1.36 11.77
CA GLU A 29 4.57 -2.43 12.28
C GLU A 29 3.89 -3.18 11.15
N THR A 30 3.56 -2.52 10.04
CA THR A 30 2.82 -3.16 8.97
C THR A 30 3.03 -2.45 7.64
N THR A 31 3.12 -3.23 6.57
CA THR A 31 2.92 -2.75 5.21
C THR A 31 1.67 -3.39 4.63
N ILE A 32 0.75 -2.58 4.13
CA ILE A 32 -0.40 -3.07 3.37
C ILE A 32 0.02 -3.14 1.90
N VAL A 33 -0.07 -4.33 1.32
CA VAL A 33 0.26 -4.59 -0.07
C VAL A 33 -1.03 -4.77 -0.86
N ILE A 34 -1.19 -4.00 -1.93
CA ILE A 34 -2.31 -4.10 -2.87
C ILE A 34 -1.73 -4.48 -4.24
N ARG A 35 -2.27 -5.52 -4.87
CA ARG A 35 -1.85 -5.98 -6.21
C ARG A 35 -3.03 -6.50 -7.00
N SER A 36 -2.93 -6.43 -8.33
CA SER A 36 -3.94 -7.04 -9.20
C SER A 36 -3.93 -8.57 -9.10
N THR A 37 -5.09 -9.19 -9.32
CA THR A 37 -5.19 -10.66 -9.47
C THR A 37 -4.82 -11.14 -10.86
N ARG A 38 -4.58 -10.23 -11.81
CA ARG A 38 -4.25 -10.56 -13.21
C ARG A 38 -2.75 -10.76 -13.44
N HIS A 39 -1.93 -10.27 -12.52
CA HIS A 39 -0.48 -10.24 -12.67
C HIS A 39 0.16 -11.13 -11.59
N GLU A 40 1.03 -12.04 -12.05
CA GLU A 40 1.60 -13.12 -11.23
C GLU A 40 3.08 -12.88 -10.88
N SER A 41 3.84 -12.06 -11.62
CA SER A 41 5.25 -11.78 -11.30
C SER A 41 5.80 -10.44 -11.82
N GLN A 42 6.71 -9.84 -11.01
CA GLN A 42 7.53 -8.63 -11.29
C GLN A 42 6.77 -7.34 -11.68
N GLU A 43 5.71 -7.03 -10.95
CA GLU A 43 5.06 -5.71 -11.04
C GLU A 43 5.97 -4.61 -10.44
N PRO A 44 6.05 -3.42 -11.06
CA PRO A 44 6.68 -2.27 -10.45
C PRO A 44 6.00 -1.91 -9.12
N LEU A 45 6.81 -1.68 -8.09
CA LEU A 45 6.34 -1.34 -6.74
C LEU A 45 6.25 0.17 -6.55
N ILE A 46 5.06 0.66 -6.22
CA ILE A 46 4.84 2.02 -5.70
C ILE A 46 4.81 1.95 -4.18
N THR A 47 5.80 2.57 -3.52
CA THR A 47 5.76 2.78 -2.07
C THR A 47 5.16 4.14 -1.77
N SER A 48 4.01 4.16 -1.09
CA SER A 48 3.26 5.37 -0.77
C SER A 48 3.06 5.47 0.74
N PRO A 49 4.03 6.06 1.48
CA PRO A 49 3.83 6.35 2.89
C PRO A 49 2.74 7.41 3.07
N HIS A 50 1.95 7.31 4.13
CA HIS A 50 0.99 8.36 4.47
C HIS A 50 1.71 9.65 4.91
N GLY A 51 1.02 10.78 4.82
CA GLY A 51 1.49 12.05 5.36
C GLY A 51 1.39 12.10 6.88
N GLY A 52 2.14 13.02 7.50
CA GLY A 52 2.21 13.20 8.95
C GLY A 52 2.75 11.97 9.70
N PRO A 53 3.32 12.14 10.91
CA PRO A 53 3.71 11.00 11.72
C PRO A 53 2.50 10.30 12.35
N HIS A 54 1.35 11.02 12.49
CA HIS A 54 0.14 10.57 13.18
C HIS A 54 -1.06 10.48 12.24
N ALA A 55 -0.90 9.74 11.15
CA ALA A 55 -1.99 9.25 10.32
C ALA A 55 -1.83 7.73 10.16
N GLY A 56 -2.62 7.09 9.30
CA GLY A 56 -2.41 5.69 8.99
C GLY A 56 -3.11 5.22 7.74
N SER A 57 -2.45 4.29 7.06
CA SER A 57 -3.04 3.55 5.95
C SER A 57 -3.82 2.37 6.50
N THR A 58 -4.97 2.08 5.89
CA THR A 58 -5.83 0.97 6.28
C THR A 58 -6.11 0.07 5.08
N THR A 59 -6.78 -1.06 5.32
CA THR A 59 -7.26 -1.94 4.25
C THR A 59 -8.56 -1.46 3.61
N ALA A 60 -9.03 -0.26 3.98
CA ALA A 60 -10.21 0.34 3.38
C ALA A 60 -10.01 0.53 1.87
N PHE A 61 -11.11 0.42 1.12
CA PHE A 61 -11.10 0.62 -0.31
C PHE A 61 -10.69 2.05 -0.67
N SER A 62 -9.80 2.17 -1.68
CA SER A 62 -9.44 3.44 -2.28
C SER A 62 -9.40 3.28 -3.79
N ALA A 63 -10.22 4.06 -4.49
CA ALA A 63 -10.26 4.03 -5.95
C ALA A 63 -8.88 4.29 -6.56
N ALA A 64 -8.11 5.22 -5.98
CA ALA A 64 -6.78 5.57 -6.48
C ALA A 64 -5.79 4.39 -6.43
N THR A 65 -5.70 3.69 -5.30
CA THR A 65 -4.78 2.54 -5.18
C THR A 65 -5.28 1.32 -5.95
N THR A 66 -6.60 1.12 -6.03
CA THR A 66 -7.20 0.07 -6.86
C THR A 66 -6.93 0.30 -8.34
N THR A 67 -7.06 1.52 -8.84
CA THR A 67 -6.74 1.83 -10.25
C THR A 67 -5.28 1.53 -10.55
N LEU A 68 -4.36 2.01 -9.73
CA LEU A 68 -2.93 1.69 -9.89
C LEU A 68 -2.67 0.18 -9.87
N ALA A 69 -3.35 -0.56 -8.98
CA ALA A 69 -3.20 -2.00 -8.92
C ALA A 69 -3.65 -2.68 -10.22
N LEU A 70 -4.80 -2.28 -10.74
CA LEU A 70 -5.38 -2.82 -11.97
C LEU A 70 -4.55 -2.47 -13.22
N GLU A 71 -3.83 -1.34 -13.21
CA GLU A 71 -2.86 -0.96 -14.25
C GLU A 71 -1.53 -1.73 -14.15
N GLY A 72 -1.40 -2.67 -13.22
CA GLY A 72 -0.25 -3.57 -13.12
C GLY A 72 0.85 -3.11 -12.17
N TYR A 73 0.57 -2.15 -11.27
CA TYR A 73 1.48 -1.81 -10.19
C TYR A 73 1.18 -2.63 -8.93
N THR A 74 2.20 -2.99 -8.18
CA THR A 74 2.04 -3.36 -6.78
C THR A 74 2.14 -2.08 -5.94
N ILE A 75 1.28 -1.91 -4.94
CA ILE A 75 1.27 -0.76 -4.05
C ILE A 75 1.60 -1.21 -2.63
N SER A 76 2.55 -0.53 -2.00
CA SER A 76 2.93 -0.68 -0.60
C SER A 76 2.55 0.57 0.19
N LEU A 77 1.66 0.41 1.16
CA LEU A 77 1.25 1.46 2.10
C LEU A 77 1.84 1.13 3.47
N SER A 78 2.92 1.83 3.84
CA SER A 78 3.66 1.56 5.06
C SER A 78 3.11 2.32 6.26
N ASN A 79 2.82 1.58 7.33
CA ASN A 79 2.52 2.11 8.66
C ASN A 79 3.78 2.05 9.52
N HIS A 80 4.34 3.22 9.78
CA HIS A 80 5.58 3.43 10.52
C HIS A 80 5.30 3.88 11.96
N THR A 81 6.35 4.05 12.78
CA THR A 81 6.20 4.51 14.16
C THR A 81 5.43 5.81 14.22
N GLY A 82 4.51 5.93 15.18
CA GLY A 82 3.60 7.07 15.27
C GLY A 82 2.32 6.91 14.47
N THR A 83 2.20 5.87 13.63
CA THR A 83 0.94 5.57 12.93
C THR A 83 -0.18 5.40 13.94
N THR A 84 -1.31 6.07 13.70
CA THR A 84 -2.50 5.93 14.53
C THR A 84 -3.16 4.57 14.34
N GLY A 85 -3.74 4.00 15.41
CA GLY A 85 -4.42 2.70 15.36
C GLY A 85 -3.55 1.50 15.75
N TYR A 86 -2.26 1.72 16.04
CA TYR A 86 -1.30 0.69 16.43
C TYR A 86 -0.89 0.71 17.91
N GLY A 87 -1.37 1.72 18.65
CA GLY A 87 -1.16 1.84 20.10
C GLY A 87 -0.55 3.18 20.49
N GLN A 88 -0.86 3.65 21.69
CA GLN A 88 -0.37 4.95 22.16
C GLN A 88 1.14 4.99 22.42
N SER A 89 1.74 3.83 22.70
CA SER A 89 3.19 3.69 22.86
C SER A 89 3.97 4.25 21.66
N ASP A 90 3.42 4.08 20.46
CA ASP A 90 4.11 4.41 19.21
C ASP A 90 3.92 5.88 18.84
N ILE A 91 2.79 6.48 19.18
CA ILE A 91 2.58 7.93 19.13
C ILE A 91 3.58 8.65 20.03
N TYR A 92 3.70 8.20 21.28
CA TYR A 92 4.55 8.84 22.29
C TYR A 92 6.03 8.80 21.95
N LYS A 93 6.47 7.85 21.12
CA LYS A 93 7.87 7.81 20.63
C LYS A 93 8.22 9.03 19.79
N LEU A 94 7.23 9.64 19.12
CA LEU A 94 7.41 10.75 18.19
C LEU A 94 6.89 12.11 18.69
N LEU A 95 6.17 12.13 19.82
CA LEU A 95 5.81 13.40 20.46
C LEU A 95 7.05 14.26 20.69
N TRP A 96 6.98 15.52 20.28
CA TRP A 96 8.07 16.50 20.37
C TRP A 96 9.33 16.14 19.56
N LYS A 97 9.24 15.20 18.61
CA LYS A 97 10.34 14.81 17.72
C LYS A 97 10.01 14.97 16.24
N CYS A 98 8.84 15.52 15.92
CA CYS A 98 8.39 15.74 14.55
C CYS A 98 8.03 17.22 14.36
N GLY A 99 8.73 17.90 13.45
CA GLY A 99 8.56 19.34 13.21
C GLY A 99 9.20 20.21 14.28
N ILE A 100 9.12 21.53 14.07
CA ILE A 100 9.60 22.57 14.99
C ILE A 100 8.65 22.79 16.17
#